data_AF-A0A951C6G2-F1
#
_entry.id   AF-A0A951C6G2-F1
#
_cell.length_a   1.000
_cell.length_b   1.000
_cell.length_c   1.000
_cell.angle_alpha   90.00
_cell.angle_beta   90.00
_cell.angle_gamma   90.00
#
_symmetry.space_group_name_H-M   'P 1'
#
loop_
_entity.id
_entity.type
_entity.pdbx_description
1 polymer ?
#
loop_
_entity_poly.entity_id
_entity_poly.type
_entity_poly.pdbx_seq_one_letter_code
_entity_poly.pdbx_strand_id
1 'polypeptide(L)'
;MPPRKHTIRVFVIVCSLPLFGWAATDLLPPADYEGKPIQEIRFDPPSQPVTRADLARLFPLHDGVPLTLADVRDAIKKLYSTGLYSDIAIDAQPASSGLIVTIHTTEQWFVGPVEVKGKVSAPPNEGQLTNTSRLQLGTPFADTDIDTAIKGMQDILQRNGLYLAQVAPQISRDAEHQEVSVTFTVKSNKRAHLTLPDAAGDTRLPPEKLAKAAKYRNVFHRWKSATEANTQSGLQYIRKKYQSADRLTADVDLEKQEYIPGKNQVKTTIDADGGPKVKITTEGAKVSKKKLQKYVPVSEDDTLNRDVLVRGVRNLRDYFQNAGYFDVGVDFKTQELSKDEENITYTVSLGERQKLVRVSIEGNHYFKTDDIRSRMFLQPAGFIRLRHGRFSEGFESSDKDAITALYQDNGFQDVKIAFNPMRNYQGKKGEMAVTVTIEEGAQYKVAALQVNGVDGPDRSQILSRLASAVGEPFSKTNVALDRDYLLTMFQSKGYPDVSFDWHMAPANTRTELNLIYSVIPGKQRFIREVLITGVRRTSHRLIDPHVTLKAGEPLDWTAMGSMQRRLYNLGVFDKVDMAIQNPDGDTE
;
A
#
# COMPACT_ATOMS: atom_id res chain seq x y z
N MET A 1 -59.88 9.40 -21.56
CA MET A 1 -59.31 9.83 -22.86
C MET A 1 -59.21 11.34 -22.82
N PRO A 2 -58.08 12.00 -23.13
CA PRO A 2 -56.97 11.60 -24.01
C PRO A 2 -55.60 11.72 -23.28
N PRO A 3 -54.44 11.79 -23.96
CA PRO A 3 -53.71 10.63 -24.49
C PRO A 3 -52.36 10.39 -23.77
N ARG A 4 -51.95 9.11 -23.75
CA ARG A 4 -50.53 8.69 -23.66
C ARG A 4 -49.71 9.45 -24.72
N LYS A 5 -48.63 10.12 -24.32
CA LYS A 5 -47.56 10.59 -25.22
C LYS A 5 -46.24 10.52 -24.43
N HIS A 6 -45.51 9.42 -24.59
CA HIS A 6 -44.35 9.30 -25.49
C HIS A 6 -43.19 10.20 -25.07
N THR A 7 -42.30 9.54 -24.31
CA THR A 7 -40.89 9.81 -24.05
C THR A 7 -40.15 10.41 -25.25
N ILE A 8 -39.11 11.21 -24.97
CA ILE A 8 -37.78 11.36 -25.66
C ILE A 8 -37.38 12.86 -25.63
N ARG A 9 -36.30 13.34 -24.98
CA ARG A 9 -34.81 13.15 -25.04
C ARG A 9 -34.12 13.74 -26.28
N VAL A 10 -33.22 14.69 -26.05
CA VAL A 10 -32.13 15.07 -26.94
C VAL A 10 -30.86 15.23 -26.11
N PHE A 11 -29.79 14.57 -26.55
CA PHE A 11 -28.52 14.35 -25.84
C PHE A 11 -27.40 14.75 -26.80
N VAL A 12 -26.52 15.68 -26.43
CA VAL A 12 -25.17 15.76 -26.98
C VAL A 12 -24.20 15.67 -25.80
N ILE A 13 -23.88 14.41 -25.48
CA ILE A 13 -22.87 13.88 -24.55
C ILE A 13 -22.95 14.40 -23.09
N VAL A 14 -23.54 13.57 -22.22
CA VAL A 14 -23.38 13.61 -20.76
C VAL A 14 -22.43 12.48 -20.35
N CYS A 15 -21.43 12.82 -19.54
CA CYS A 15 -20.65 11.90 -18.68
C CYS A 15 -20.60 12.59 -17.30
N SER A 16 -21.46 12.39 -16.30
CA SER A 16 -22.41 11.32 -15.94
C SER A 16 -23.31 11.75 -14.74
N LEU A 17 -24.37 10.96 -14.48
CA LEU A 17 -25.34 10.90 -13.35
C LEU A 17 -26.40 12.03 -13.18
N PRO A 18 -27.72 11.69 -13.20
CA PRO A 18 -28.80 12.67 -13.23
C PRO A 18 -29.30 13.01 -11.83
N LEU A 19 -29.65 14.27 -11.57
CA LEU A 19 -30.68 14.68 -10.61
C LEU A 19 -30.86 16.21 -10.72
N PHE A 20 -31.89 16.68 -11.43
CA PHE A 20 -32.78 17.79 -11.05
C PHE A 20 -33.77 18.03 -12.20
N GLY A 21 -35.06 18.09 -11.86
CA GLY A 21 -36.14 18.30 -12.82
C GLY A 21 -36.65 19.73 -12.78
N TRP A 22 -36.52 20.46 -13.89
CA TRP A 22 -37.20 21.72 -14.17
C TRP A 22 -37.98 21.62 -15.50
N ALA A 23 -39.03 22.44 -15.63
CA ALA A 23 -40.04 22.36 -16.69
C ALA A 23 -39.50 22.86 -18.05
N ALA A 24 -39.71 22.07 -19.09
CA ALA A 24 -39.27 22.31 -20.46
C ALA A 24 -40.44 22.75 -21.36
N THR A 25 -40.26 23.85 -22.08
CA THR A 25 -41.06 24.20 -23.26
C THR A 25 -40.09 24.59 -24.37
N ASP A 26 -40.18 23.91 -25.50
CA ASP A 26 -39.50 24.15 -26.80
C ASP A 26 -38.00 23.84 -26.95
N LEU A 27 -37.65 22.57 -27.18
CA LEU A 27 -36.33 22.14 -27.70
C LEU A 27 -36.47 21.11 -28.84
N LEU A 28 -35.78 21.32 -29.97
CA LEU A 28 -35.75 20.47 -31.19
C LEU A 28 -34.65 19.38 -31.14
N PRO A 29 -34.63 18.36 -32.02
CA PRO A 29 -33.54 17.38 -32.11
C PRO A 29 -32.19 17.98 -32.60
N PRO A 30 -31.01 17.38 -32.28
CA PRO A 30 -29.69 17.95 -32.57
C PRO A 30 -29.44 18.23 -34.05
N ALA A 31 -29.99 17.37 -34.92
CA ALA A 31 -29.89 17.49 -36.36
C ALA A 31 -30.57 18.77 -36.91
N ASP A 32 -31.54 19.33 -36.17
CA ASP A 32 -32.24 20.55 -36.57
C ASP A 32 -31.45 21.82 -36.21
N TYR A 33 -30.35 21.69 -35.45
CA TYR A 33 -29.45 22.78 -35.08
C TYR A 33 -28.15 22.79 -35.88
N GLU A 34 -27.82 21.68 -36.55
CA GLU A 34 -26.62 21.53 -37.37
C GLU A 34 -26.60 22.56 -38.52
N GLY A 35 -25.50 23.30 -38.65
CA GLY A 35 -25.29 24.29 -39.70
C GLY A 35 -26.04 25.62 -39.52
N LYS A 36 -26.82 25.80 -38.43
CA LYS A 36 -27.42 27.10 -38.11
C LYS A 36 -26.40 28.02 -37.44
N PRO A 37 -26.38 29.33 -37.75
CA PRO A 37 -25.42 30.25 -37.18
C PRO A 37 -25.68 30.46 -35.69
N ILE A 38 -24.61 30.50 -34.90
CA ILE A 38 -24.66 30.87 -33.49
C ILE A 38 -24.89 32.37 -33.40
N GLN A 39 -25.95 32.79 -32.72
CA GLN A 39 -26.22 34.18 -32.42
C GLN A 39 -25.51 34.63 -31.15
N GLU A 40 -25.46 33.77 -30.13
CA GLU A 40 -24.89 34.10 -28.82
C GLU A 40 -24.44 32.83 -28.09
N ILE A 41 -23.33 32.91 -27.36
CA ILE A 41 -22.87 31.86 -26.45
C ILE A 41 -23.00 32.36 -25.01
N ARG A 42 -23.67 31.55 -24.18
CA ARG A 42 -23.88 31.80 -22.75
C ARG A 42 -23.24 30.71 -21.92
N PHE A 43 -22.75 31.07 -20.75
CA PHE A 43 -22.29 30.13 -19.73
C PHE A 43 -23.26 30.14 -18.54
N ASP A 44 -23.53 28.96 -18.01
CA ASP A 44 -24.33 28.76 -16.80
C ASP A 44 -23.57 27.83 -15.83
N PRO A 45 -23.04 28.36 -14.71
CA PRO A 45 -23.14 29.75 -14.26
C PRO A 45 -22.33 30.74 -15.13
N PRO A 46 -22.66 32.05 -15.13
CA PRO A 46 -21.91 33.04 -15.91
C PRO A 46 -20.44 33.23 -15.47
N SER A 47 -20.12 32.93 -14.22
CA SER A 47 -18.75 32.89 -13.70
C SER A 47 -18.09 31.58 -14.08
N GLN A 48 -16.88 31.65 -14.62
CA GLN A 48 -16.14 30.49 -15.08
C GLN A 48 -14.74 30.49 -14.43
N PRO A 49 -14.18 29.30 -14.11
CA PRO A 49 -12.82 29.20 -13.54
C PRO A 49 -11.73 29.55 -14.56
N VAL A 50 -12.08 29.66 -15.83
CA VAL A 50 -11.21 30.05 -16.94
C VAL A 50 -11.42 31.53 -17.29
N THR A 51 -10.36 32.26 -17.62
CA THR A 51 -10.48 33.67 -18.02
C THR A 51 -11.24 33.81 -19.34
N ARG A 52 -11.88 34.95 -19.60
CA ARG A 52 -12.59 35.20 -20.86
C ARG A 52 -11.68 35.10 -22.09
N ALA A 53 -10.41 35.52 -21.95
CA ALA A 53 -9.43 35.44 -23.04
C ALA A 53 -9.07 33.98 -23.34
N ASP A 54 -8.91 33.16 -22.32
CA ASP A 54 -8.61 31.74 -22.47
C ASP A 54 -9.80 30.97 -23.03
N LEU A 55 -11.01 31.27 -22.55
CA LEU A 55 -12.24 30.74 -23.14
C LEU A 55 -12.30 31.07 -24.64
N ALA A 56 -12.07 32.32 -25.04
CA ALA A 56 -12.08 32.70 -26.46
C ALA A 56 -11.01 31.98 -27.31
N ARG A 57 -9.88 31.57 -26.72
CA ARG A 57 -8.83 30.78 -27.41
C ARG A 57 -9.17 29.29 -27.47
N LEU A 58 -9.71 28.76 -26.39
CA LEU A 58 -10.06 27.34 -26.26
C LEU A 58 -11.31 27.00 -27.06
N PHE A 59 -12.22 27.95 -27.27
CA PHE A 59 -13.51 27.71 -27.89
C PHE A 59 -13.50 27.95 -29.41
N PRO A 60 -13.71 26.92 -30.25
CA PRO A 60 -13.87 27.10 -31.70
C PRO A 60 -15.22 27.73 -32.06
N LEU A 61 -16.20 27.66 -31.16
CA LEU A 61 -17.52 28.26 -31.37
C LEU A 61 -17.48 29.76 -31.03
N HIS A 62 -17.94 30.59 -31.96
CA HIS A 62 -18.08 32.04 -31.77
C HIS A 62 -19.26 32.54 -32.59
N ASP A 63 -19.71 33.76 -32.28
CA ASP A 63 -20.87 34.37 -32.92
C ASP A 63 -20.71 34.39 -34.45
N GLY A 64 -21.76 33.97 -35.15
CA GLY A 64 -21.84 33.88 -36.61
C GLY A 64 -21.37 32.55 -37.21
N VAL A 65 -20.69 31.67 -36.46
CA VAL A 65 -20.25 30.36 -36.96
C VAL A 65 -21.42 29.36 -36.96
N PRO A 66 -21.60 28.56 -38.03
CA PRO A 66 -22.55 27.45 -38.04
C PRO A 66 -22.23 26.44 -36.93
N LEU A 67 -23.19 26.11 -36.09
CA LEU A 67 -23.00 25.09 -35.06
C LEU A 67 -22.87 23.71 -35.70
N THR A 68 -21.78 22.99 -35.41
CA THR A 68 -21.62 21.58 -35.79
C THR A 68 -21.41 20.70 -34.57
N LEU A 69 -21.88 19.45 -34.64
CA LEU A 69 -21.65 18.48 -33.57
C LEU A 69 -20.15 18.16 -33.35
N ALA A 70 -19.31 18.31 -34.38
CA ALA A 70 -17.87 18.14 -34.25
C ALA A 70 -17.26 19.25 -33.39
N ASP A 71 -17.62 20.50 -33.67
CA ASP A 71 -17.12 21.66 -32.91
C ASP A 71 -17.62 21.63 -31.46
N VAL A 72 -18.84 21.16 -31.21
CA VAL A 72 -19.37 20.95 -29.85
C VAL A 72 -18.54 19.91 -29.09
N ARG A 73 -18.20 18.78 -29.73
CA ARG A 73 -17.36 17.75 -29.10
C ARG A 73 -15.96 18.25 -28.82
N ASP A 74 -15.36 18.97 -29.75
CA ASP A 74 -14.03 19.54 -29.60
C ASP A 74 -14.02 20.61 -28.50
N ALA A 75 -15.06 21.45 -28.43
CA ALA A 75 -15.26 22.41 -27.36
C ALA A 75 -15.35 21.74 -25.98
N ILE A 76 -16.20 20.71 -25.83
CA ILE A 76 -16.32 19.94 -24.59
C ILE A 76 -14.97 19.31 -24.21
N LYS A 77 -14.28 18.69 -25.19
CA LYS A 77 -12.97 18.05 -24.97
C LYS A 77 -11.93 19.05 -24.48
N LYS A 78 -11.87 20.25 -25.07
CA LYS A 78 -10.93 21.31 -24.68
C LYS A 78 -11.25 21.91 -23.32
N LEU A 79 -12.52 22.03 -22.94
CA LEU A 79 -12.88 22.47 -21.61
C LEU A 79 -12.52 21.39 -20.56
N TYR A 80 -12.83 20.12 -20.81
CA TYR A 80 -12.41 19.03 -19.92
C TYR A 80 -10.90 18.91 -19.82
N SER A 81 -10.15 19.15 -20.91
CA SER A 81 -8.69 19.08 -20.87
C SER A 81 -8.10 20.14 -19.95
N THR A 82 -8.80 21.23 -19.62
CA THR A 82 -8.31 22.15 -18.57
C THR A 82 -8.24 21.51 -17.19
N GLY A 83 -9.02 20.44 -16.95
CA GLY A 83 -9.17 19.79 -15.64
C GLY A 83 -9.89 20.63 -14.58
N LEU A 84 -10.46 21.78 -14.96
CA LEU A 84 -11.16 22.71 -14.06
C LEU A 84 -12.66 22.43 -13.95
N TYR A 85 -13.17 21.45 -14.71
CA TYR A 85 -14.58 21.11 -14.81
C TYR A 85 -14.82 19.63 -14.53
N SER A 86 -15.83 19.33 -13.72
CA SER A 86 -16.27 17.98 -13.38
C SER A 86 -17.39 17.49 -14.32
N ASP A 87 -18.23 18.40 -14.77
CA ASP A 87 -19.31 18.13 -15.73
C ASP A 87 -19.51 19.31 -16.68
N ILE A 88 -19.78 19.02 -17.95
CA ILE A 88 -20.06 20.01 -18.98
C ILE A 88 -21.21 19.49 -19.85
N ALA A 89 -22.25 20.31 -20.01
CA ALA A 89 -23.34 20.05 -20.93
C ALA A 89 -23.56 21.28 -21.82
N ILE A 90 -23.95 21.06 -23.07
CA ILE A 90 -24.25 22.14 -24.02
C ILE A 90 -25.70 21.99 -24.50
N ASP A 91 -26.49 23.05 -24.32
CA ASP A 91 -27.84 23.20 -24.84
C ASP A 91 -27.87 24.28 -25.94
N ALA A 92 -28.82 24.17 -26.87
CA ALA A 92 -29.00 25.13 -27.96
C ALA A 92 -30.48 25.44 -28.20
N GLN A 93 -30.82 26.72 -28.25
CA GLN A 93 -32.18 27.22 -28.41
C GLN A 93 -32.30 28.09 -29.68
N PRO A 94 -33.38 27.97 -30.48
CA PRO A 94 -33.63 28.87 -31.60
C PRO A 94 -33.84 30.31 -31.11
N ALA A 95 -33.30 31.28 -31.84
CA ALA A 95 -33.47 32.70 -31.61
C ALA A 95 -33.80 33.44 -32.92
N SER A 96 -34.03 34.75 -32.84
CA SER A 96 -34.54 35.56 -33.96
C SER A 96 -33.64 35.55 -35.21
N SER A 97 -32.33 35.37 -35.04
CA SER A 97 -31.36 35.40 -36.15
C SER A 97 -30.37 34.23 -36.14
N GLY A 98 -30.59 33.18 -35.34
CA GLY A 98 -29.64 32.08 -35.17
C GLY A 98 -29.95 31.21 -33.96
N LEU A 99 -28.92 30.67 -33.33
CA LEU A 99 -29.00 29.85 -32.11
C LEU A 99 -28.37 30.53 -30.90
N ILE A 100 -29.01 30.45 -29.75
CA ILE A 100 -28.38 30.74 -28.46
C ILE A 100 -27.85 29.42 -27.91
N VAL A 101 -26.54 29.32 -27.75
CA VAL A 101 -25.88 28.14 -27.18
C VAL A 101 -25.60 28.40 -25.71
N THR A 102 -26.12 27.58 -24.82
CA THR A 102 -25.86 27.66 -23.38
C THR A 102 -24.99 26.50 -22.94
N ILE A 103 -23.85 26.81 -22.32
CA ILE A 103 -22.90 25.83 -21.81
C ILE A 103 -23.09 25.76 -20.30
N HIS A 104 -23.66 24.66 -19.84
CA HIS A 104 -23.77 24.36 -18.42
C HIS A 104 -22.47 23.73 -17.95
N THR A 105 -21.87 24.29 -16.91
CA THR A 105 -20.58 23.83 -16.39
C THR A 105 -20.66 23.59 -14.89
N THR A 106 -20.12 22.47 -14.44
CA THR A 106 -19.86 22.21 -13.02
C THR A 106 -18.35 22.25 -12.79
N GLU A 107 -17.91 23.10 -11.87
CA GLU A 107 -16.50 23.22 -11.53
C GLU A 107 -15.95 21.93 -10.90
N GLN A 108 -14.70 21.62 -11.18
CA GLN A 108 -13.94 20.59 -10.49
C GLN A 108 -13.27 21.21 -9.27
N TRP A 109 -13.62 20.72 -8.09
CA TRP A 109 -12.99 21.12 -6.84
C TRP A 109 -11.96 20.08 -6.42
N PHE A 110 -10.92 20.52 -5.73
CA PHE A 110 -9.87 19.66 -5.19
C PHE A 110 -9.76 19.81 -3.68
N VAL A 111 -9.43 18.73 -3.00
CA VAL A 111 -9.22 18.72 -1.55
C VAL A 111 -7.99 19.57 -1.22
N GLY A 112 -8.20 20.64 -0.47
CA GLY A 112 -7.14 21.47 0.12
C GLY A 112 -6.75 20.98 1.53
N PRO A 113 -6.24 21.87 2.41
CA PRO A 113 -5.93 21.53 3.79
C PRO A 113 -7.11 20.92 4.57
N VAL A 114 -6.83 19.79 5.23
CA VAL A 114 -7.78 19.11 6.12
C VAL A 114 -7.25 19.15 7.55
N GLU A 115 -7.99 19.79 8.43
CA GLU A 115 -7.60 19.98 9.83
C GLU A 115 -8.66 19.43 10.78
N VAL A 116 -8.21 18.88 11.91
CA VAL A 116 -9.07 18.53 13.04
C VAL A 116 -8.69 19.43 14.21
N LYS A 117 -9.68 20.09 14.81
CA LYS A 117 -9.49 20.98 15.97
C LYS A 117 -10.50 20.69 17.06
N GLY A 118 -10.21 21.13 18.28
CA GLY A 118 -11.18 21.17 19.37
C GLY A 118 -10.70 20.41 20.60
N LYS A 119 -11.64 19.89 21.40
CA LYS A 119 -11.31 19.11 22.60
C LYS A 119 -11.36 17.63 22.24
N VAL A 120 -10.24 17.13 21.72
CA VAL A 120 -10.07 15.71 21.35
C VAL A 120 -9.46 14.94 22.51
N SER A 121 -10.22 13.98 23.04
CA SER A 121 -9.73 13.08 24.09
C SER A 121 -9.02 11.89 23.44
N ALA A 122 -7.69 11.80 23.57
CA ALA A 122 -6.95 10.65 23.09
C ALA A 122 -7.29 9.38 23.90
N PRO A 123 -7.32 8.18 23.27
CA PRO A 123 -7.39 7.92 21.82
C PRO A 123 -8.82 8.09 21.24
N PRO A 124 -9.00 8.35 19.92
CA PRO A 124 -7.97 8.66 18.94
C PRO A 124 -7.43 10.10 19.09
N ASN A 125 -6.28 10.38 18.50
CA ASN A 125 -5.72 11.74 18.42
C ASN A 125 -6.18 12.45 17.12
N GLU A 126 -5.86 13.74 16.99
CA GLU A 126 -6.24 14.57 15.83
C GLU A 126 -5.69 14.04 14.50
N GLY A 127 -4.46 13.52 14.48
CA GLY A 127 -3.86 12.91 13.29
C GLY A 127 -4.59 11.65 12.83
N GLN A 128 -4.99 10.79 13.77
CA GLN A 128 -5.81 9.60 13.46
C GLN A 128 -7.18 9.99 12.89
N LEU A 129 -7.81 11.03 13.43
CA LEU A 129 -9.08 11.56 12.91
C LEU A 129 -8.93 12.15 11.50
N THR A 130 -7.87 12.92 11.29
CA THR A 130 -7.53 13.51 9.97
C THR A 130 -7.33 12.42 8.93
N ASN A 131 -6.55 11.38 9.23
CA ASN A 131 -6.33 10.25 8.32
C ASN A 131 -7.61 9.46 8.05
N THR A 132 -8.52 9.39 9.02
CA THR A 132 -9.81 8.68 8.88
C THR A 132 -10.79 9.42 7.96
N SER A 133 -10.61 10.74 7.76
CA SER A 133 -11.44 11.53 6.84
C SER A 133 -11.34 11.04 5.39
N ARG A 134 -10.20 10.42 5.01
CA ARG A 134 -9.86 9.99 3.64
C ARG A 134 -9.85 11.10 2.59
N LEU A 135 -9.93 12.36 3.02
CA LEU A 135 -9.75 13.53 2.17
C LEU A 135 -8.26 13.71 1.94
N GLN A 136 -7.79 13.36 0.74
CA GLN A 136 -6.38 13.42 0.37
C GLN A 136 -6.10 14.72 -0.36
N LEU A 137 -5.09 15.47 0.08
CA LEU A 137 -4.70 16.74 -0.54
C LEU A 137 -4.49 16.59 -2.06
N GLY A 138 -5.01 17.53 -2.84
CA GLY A 138 -4.87 17.58 -4.30
C GLY A 138 -5.80 16.65 -5.10
N THR A 139 -6.56 15.76 -4.45
CA THR A 139 -7.51 14.89 -5.15
C THR A 139 -8.84 15.60 -5.44
N PRO A 140 -9.60 15.18 -6.46
CA PRO A 140 -10.98 15.61 -6.67
C PRO A 140 -11.82 15.57 -5.38
N PHE A 141 -12.65 16.60 -5.18
CA PHE A 141 -13.56 16.73 -4.03
C PHE A 141 -15.01 16.75 -4.48
N ALA A 142 -15.85 15.96 -3.80
CA ALA A 142 -17.30 16.04 -3.87
C ALA A 142 -17.90 16.36 -2.49
N ASP A 143 -19.00 17.11 -2.44
CA ASP A 143 -19.65 17.47 -1.16
C ASP A 143 -20.08 16.22 -0.35
N THR A 144 -20.37 15.10 -1.01
CA THR A 144 -20.67 13.81 -0.37
C THR A 144 -19.49 13.19 0.39
N ASP A 145 -18.27 13.62 0.11
CA ASP A 145 -17.07 13.12 0.79
C ASP A 145 -17.04 13.59 2.25
N ILE A 146 -17.69 14.72 2.56
CA ILE A 146 -17.80 15.26 3.92
C ILE A 146 -18.60 14.33 4.82
N ASP A 147 -19.73 13.81 4.34
CA ASP A 147 -20.56 12.87 5.10
C ASP A 147 -19.80 11.57 5.38
N THR A 148 -19.05 11.09 4.38
CA THR A 148 -18.18 9.92 4.51
C THR A 148 -17.07 10.17 5.54
N ALA A 149 -16.43 11.34 5.50
CA ALA A 149 -15.39 11.74 6.44
C ALA A 149 -15.93 11.84 7.89
N ILE A 150 -17.08 12.49 8.07
CA ILE A 150 -17.74 12.64 9.38
C ILE A 150 -18.10 11.27 9.94
N LYS A 151 -18.71 10.40 9.13
CA LYS A 151 -19.05 9.04 9.55
C LYS A 151 -17.81 8.26 9.98
N GLY A 152 -16.74 8.28 9.18
CA GLY A 152 -15.48 7.63 9.53
C GLY A 152 -14.90 8.13 10.86
N MET A 153 -14.90 9.45 11.08
CA MET A 153 -14.47 10.05 12.34
C MET A 153 -15.38 9.67 13.52
N GLN A 154 -16.70 9.67 13.34
CA GLN A 154 -17.65 9.22 14.35
C GLN A 154 -17.41 7.75 14.70
N ASP A 155 -17.19 6.88 13.71
CA ASP A 155 -16.94 5.46 13.93
C ASP A 155 -15.67 5.22 14.77
N ILE A 156 -14.55 5.90 14.46
CA ILE A 156 -13.31 5.74 15.26
C ILE A 156 -13.44 6.35 16.67
N LEU A 157 -14.18 7.45 16.82
CA LEU A 157 -14.50 8.02 18.14
C LEU A 157 -15.35 7.03 18.96
N GLN A 158 -16.38 6.43 18.35
CA GLN A 158 -17.27 5.46 18.98
C GLN A 158 -16.55 4.16 19.34
N ARG A 159 -15.69 3.61 18.47
CA ARG A 159 -14.82 2.45 18.78
C ARG A 159 -13.91 2.71 19.98
N ASN A 160 -13.59 3.97 20.23
CA ASN A 160 -12.82 4.37 21.40
C ASN A 160 -13.70 4.80 22.60
N GLY A 161 -15.01 4.68 22.52
CA GLY A 161 -15.93 4.95 23.62
C GLY A 161 -16.39 6.40 23.73
N LEU A 162 -16.20 7.22 22.70
CA LEU A 162 -16.65 8.62 22.66
C LEU A 162 -17.98 8.73 21.89
N TYR A 163 -19.01 8.01 22.35
CA TYR A 163 -20.33 7.96 21.68
C TYR A 163 -21.07 9.30 21.62
N LEU A 164 -20.78 10.18 22.58
CA LEU A 164 -21.36 11.51 22.64
C LEU A 164 -20.51 12.55 21.90
N ALA A 165 -19.50 12.12 21.14
CA ALA A 165 -18.67 13.03 20.38
C ALA A 165 -19.47 13.72 19.28
N GLN A 166 -19.17 14.99 19.05
CA GLN A 166 -19.72 15.78 17.96
C GLN A 166 -18.60 16.15 17.01
N VAL A 167 -18.84 15.98 15.71
CA VAL A 167 -17.94 16.37 14.62
C VAL A 167 -18.71 17.35 13.75
N ALA A 168 -18.24 18.59 13.68
CA ALA A 168 -18.85 19.63 12.86
C ALA A 168 -17.86 20.06 11.76
N PRO A 169 -18.20 19.92 10.47
CA PRO A 169 -17.36 20.40 9.40
C PRO A 169 -17.51 21.92 9.25
N GLN A 170 -16.41 22.59 8.91
CA GLN A 170 -16.42 23.94 8.36
C GLN A 170 -15.67 23.90 7.03
N ILE A 171 -16.38 24.20 5.95
CA ILE A 171 -15.88 24.15 4.59
C ILE A 171 -15.54 25.57 4.14
N SER A 172 -14.37 25.75 3.56
CA SER A 172 -13.95 26.99 2.92
C SER A 172 -13.52 26.68 1.50
N ARG A 173 -14.19 27.30 0.53
CA ARG A 173 -13.88 27.16 -0.89
C ARG A 173 -13.04 28.34 -1.34
N ASP A 174 -11.93 28.05 -1.99
CA ASP A 174 -11.07 29.03 -2.65
C ASP A 174 -11.28 28.92 -4.16
N ALA A 175 -12.11 29.82 -4.70
CA ALA A 175 -12.47 29.80 -6.12
C ALA A 175 -11.29 30.15 -7.05
N GLU A 176 -10.28 30.85 -6.55
CA GLU A 176 -9.09 31.21 -7.33
C GLU A 176 -8.24 29.96 -7.63
N HIS A 177 -8.10 29.09 -6.63
CA HIS A 177 -7.27 27.89 -6.73
C HIS A 177 -8.07 26.58 -6.85
N GLN A 178 -9.41 26.66 -6.92
CA GLN A 178 -10.35 25.52 -6.90
C GLN A 178 -10.10 24.53 -5.74
N GLU A 179 -9.63 25.05 -4.59
CA GLU A 179 -9.36 24.25 -3.40
C GLU A 179 -10.54 24.29 -2.42
N VAL A 180 -10.77 23.17 -1.75
CA VAL A 180 -11.72 23.04 -0.64
C VAL A 180 -10.95 22.68 0.62
N SER A 181 -10.79 23.67 1.50
CA SER A 181 -10.25 23.45 2.84
C SER A 181 -11.36 23.00 3.78
N VAL A 182 -11.09 21.97 4.59
CA VAL A 182 -12.06 21.42 5.54
C VAL A 182 -11.48 21.42 6.94
N THR A 183 -12.12 22.14 7.86
CA THR A 183 -11.79 22.10 9.29
C THR A 183 -12.89 21.36 10.05
N PHE A 184 -12.56 20.22 10.63
CA PHE A 184 -13.46 19.46 11.50
C PHE A 184 -13.28 19.90 12.95
N THR A 185 -14.31 20.54 13.53
CA THR A 185 -14.34 20.84 14.96
C THR A 185 -14.92 19.66 15.73
N VAL A 186 -14.09 19.03 16.55
CA VAL A 186 -14.44 17.84 17.34
C VAL A 186 -14.58 18.18 18.81
N LYS A 187 -15.72 17.81 19.38
CA LYS A 187 -15.97 17.84 20.83
C LYS A 187 -16.16 16.40 21.30
N SER A 188 -15.13 15.82 21.92
CA SER A 188 -15.13 14.40 22.31
C SER A 188 -16.12 14.03 23.42
N ASN A 189 -16.44 14.99 24.30
CA ASN A 189 -17.22 14.75 25.53
C ASN A 189 -16.62 13.63 26.42
N LYS A 190 -17.37 13.19 27.44
CA LYS A 190 -16.90 12.16 28.38
C LYS A 190 -16.88 10.79 27.72
N ARG A 191 -15.75 10.10 27.85
CA ARG A 191 -15.61 8.71 27.40
C ARG A 191 -16.46 7.77 28.23
N ALA A 192 -17.14 6.85 27.54
CA ALA A 192 -17.89 5.78 28.15
C ALA A 192 -16.97 4.77 28.85
N HIS A 193 -17.52 4.06 29.82
CA HIS A 193 -16.83 3.00 30.56
C HIS A 193 -17.39 1.63 30.20
N LEU A 194 -16.52 0.63 30.15
CA LEU A 194 -16.92 -0.76 29.98
C LEU A 194 -17.69 -1.23 31.21
N THR A 195 -18.60 -2.19 31.03
CA THR A 195 -19.25 -2.92 32.12
C THR A 195 -18.81 -4.38 32.11
N LEU A 196 -19.41 -5.20 32.97
CA LEU A 196 -19.16 -6.64 32.92
C LEU A 196 -19.71 -7.17 31.58
N PRO A 197 -18.90 -7.86 30.77
CA PRO A 197 -19.37 -8.36 29.48
C PRO A 197 -20.26 -9.58 29.67
N ASP A 198 -21.16 -9.81 28.71
CA ASP A 198 -21.82 -11.10 28.58
C ASP A 198 -20.93 -12.04 27.77
N ALA A 199 -20.95 -13.33 28.08
CA ALA A 199 -20.29 -14.36 27.29
C ALA A 199 -21.35 -15.25 26.65
N ALA A 200 -21.35 -15.33 25.32
CA ALA A 200 -22.21 -16.17 24.50
C ALA A 200 -21.40 -17.33 23.89
N GLY A 201 -22.07 -18.23 23.17
CA GLY A 201 -21.44 -19.38 22.51
C GLY A 201 -21.29 -20.64 23.38
N ASP A 202 -20.62 -21.66 22.84
CA ASP A 202 -20.23 -22.86 23.59
C ASP A 202 -18.99 -22.57 24.44
N THR A 203 -19.23 -21.82 25.52
CA THR A 203 -18.15 -21.28 26.35
C THR A 203 -17.25 -22.33 27.00
N ARG A 204 -17.70 -23.57 27.22
CA ARG A 204 -16.98 -24.64 27.95
C ARG A 204 -16.39 -24.26 29.32
N LEU A 205 -16.69 -23.06 29.82
CA LEU A 205 -16.28 -22.45 31.07
C LEU A 205 -17.45 -21.58 31.55
N PRO A 206 -17.70 -21.48 32.87
CA PRO A 206 -18.81 -20.67 33.38
C PRO A 206 -18.76 -19.22 32.85
N PRO A 207 -19.83 -18.68 32.25
CA PRO A 207 -19.85 -17.34 31.65
C PRO A 207 -19.36 -16.23 32.61
N GLU A 208 -19.73 -16.32 33.89
CA GLU A 208 -19.25 -15.35 34.91
C GLU A 208 -17.73 -15.33 35.08
N LYS A 209 -17.07 -16.49 34.91
CA LYS A 209 -15.61 -16.59 35.02
C LYS A 209 -14.94 -15.91 33.82
N LEU A 210 -15.51 -16.06 32.63
CA LEU A 210 -15.03 -15.39 31.41
C LEU A 210 -15.24 -13.88 31.49
N ALA A 211 -16.41 -13.46 31.97
CA ALA A 211 -16.71 -12.06 32.14
C ALA A 211 -15.75 -11.36 33.12
N LYS A 212 -15.38 -12.04 34.22
CA LYS A 212 -14.35 -11.56 35.15
C LYS A 212 -12.93 -11.62 34.55
N ALA A 213 -12.66 -12.60 33.68
CA ALA A 213 -11.36 -12.75 33.02
C ALA A 213 -11.03 -11.60 32.06
N ALA A 214 -12.03 -10.91 31.51
CA ALA A 214 -11.83 -9.70 30.69
C ALA A 214 -11.09 -8.57 31.42
N LYS A 215 -11.07 -8.56 32.77
CA LYS A 215 -10.39 -7.55 33.60
C LYS A 215 -10.76 -6.10 33.22
N TYR A 216 -12.03 -5.86 32.88
CA TYR A 216 -12.56 -4.52 32.64
C TYR A 216 -12.73 -3.69 33.92
N ARG A 217 -12.72 -4.35 35.09
CA ARG A 217 -12.69 -3.70 36.39
C ARG A 217 -11.29 -3.77 36.98
N ASN A 218 -10.71 -2.62 37.34
CA ASN A 218 -9.38 -2.56 37.93
C ASN A 218 -9.37 -2.97 39.43
N VAL A 219 -8.18 -3.00 40.04
CA VAL A 219 -7.98 -3.40 41.45
C VAL A 219 -8.74 -2.49 42.43
N PHE A 220 -9.00 -1.24 42.06
CA PHE A 220 -9.78 -0.28 42.85
C PHE A 220 -11.28 -0.30 42.54
N HIS A 221 -11.78 -1.38 41.93
CA HIS A 221 -13.19 -1.56 41.56
C HIS A 221 -13.75 -0.52 40.56
N ARG A 222 -12.88 0.22 39.86
CA ARG A 222 -13.28 1.18 38.81
C ARG A 222 -13.30 0.52 37.44
N TRP A 223 -14.32 0.87 36.65
CA TRP A 223 -14.46 0.42 35.27
C TRP A 223 -13.45 1.12 34.35
N LYS A 224 -12.78 0.32 33.50
CA LYS A 224 -11.91 0.82 32.44
C LYS A 224 -12.75 1.59 31.41
N SER A 225 -12.11 2.54 30.76
CA SER A 225 -12.70 3.24 29.61
C SER A 225 -12.96 2.27 28.46
N ALA A 226 -14.04 2.48 27.71
CA ALA A 226 -14.43 1.71 26.54
C ALA A 226 -13.60 2.05 25.29
N THR A 227 -12.28 2.04 25.44
CA THR A 227 -11.36 2.17 24.31
C THR A 227 -11.20 0.84 23.60
N GLU A 228 -10.95 0.89 22.30
CA GLU A 228 -10.65 -0.29 21.48
C GLU A 228 -9.52 -1.13 22.08
N ALA A 229 -8.44 -0.48 22.54
CA ALA A 229 -7.32 -1.15 23.20
C ALA A 229 -7.72 -1.91 24.48
N ASN A 230 -8.61 -1.33 25.31
CA ASN A 230 -9.08 -2.00 26.52
C ASN A 230 -9.98 -3.19 26.20
N THR A 231 -10.83 -3.05 25.18
CA THR A 231 -11.68 -4.14 24.68
C THR A 231 -10.82 -5.29 24.16
N GLN A 232 -9.86 -5.02 23.29
CA GLN A 232 -8.94 -6.03 22.74
C GLN A 232 -8.12 -6.72 23.84
N SER A 233 -7.63 -5.96 24.81
CA SER A 233 -6.96 -6.53 25.99
C SER A 233 -7.87 -7.49 26.76
N GLY A 234 -9.17 -7.17 26.86
CA GLY A 234 -10.17 -8.03 27.50
C GLY A 234 -10.32 -9.37 26.81
N LEU A 235 -10.47 -9.37 25.48
CA LEU A 235 -10.52 -10.59 24.67
C LEU A 235 -9.24 -11.43 24.85
N GLN A 236 -8.06 -10.79 24.81
CA GLN A 236 -6.79 -11.47 25.06
C GLN A 236 -6.70 -12.09 26.46
N TYR A 237 -7.19 -11.43 27.51
CA TYR A 237 -7.21 -12.02 28.84
C TYR A 237 -8.14 -13.24 28.95
N ILE A 238 -9.26 -13.23 28.22
CA ILE A 238 -10.16 -14.38 28.11
C ILE A 238 -9.49 -15.51 27.34
N ARG A 239 -8.84 -15.23 26.20
CA ARG A 239 -8.07 -16.22 25.45
C ARG A 239 -6.97 -16.86 26.30
N LYS A 240 -6.22 -16.07 27.06
CA LYS A 240 -5.25 -16.57 28.06
C LYS A 240 -5.90 -17.45 29.13
N LYS A 241 -7.14 -17.14 29.53
CA LYS A 241 -7.89 -17.97 30.49
C LYS A 241 -8.21 -19.35 29.90
N TYR A 242 -8.60 -19.43 28.63
CA TYR A 242 -8.79 -20.69 27.92
C TYR A 242 -7.49 -21.48 27.76
N GLN A 243 -6.41 -20.81 27.34
CA GLN A 243 -5.08 -21.44 27.22
C GLN A 243 -4.61 -22.03 28.55
N SER A 244 -4.85 -21.35 29.67
CA SER A 244 -4.52 -21.87 31.01
C SER A 244 -5.33 -23.11 31.43
N ALA A 245 -6.44 -23.38 30.73
CA ALA A 245 -7.28 -24.56 30.91
C ALA A 245 -7.01 -25.64 29.84
N ASP A 246 -5.88 -25.55 29.12
CA ASP A 246 -5.47 -26.41 28.00
C ASP A 246 -6.47 -26.39 26.81
N ARG A 247 -7.33 -25.37 26.70
CA ARG A 247 -8.24 -25.16 25.57
C ARG A 247 -7.59 -24.23 24.54
N LEU A 248 -6.75 -24.80 23.69
CA LEU A 248 -5.84 -24.04 22.81
C LEU A 248 -6.50 -23.57 21.51
N THR A 249 -7.59 -24.20 21.09
CA THR A 249 -8.39 -23.85 19.91
C THR A 249 -9.48 -22.83 20.22
N ALA A 250 -9.57 -22.35 21.48
CA ALA A 250 -10.65 -21.48 21.91
C ALA A 250 -10.67 -20.19 21.11
N ASP A 251 -11.83 -19.89 20.53
CA ASP A 251 -12.08 -18.69 19.77
C ASP A 251 -12.83 -17.67 20.61
N VAL A 252 -12.39 -16.42 20.55
CA VAL A 252 -12.88 -15.37 21.44
C VAL A 252 -12.94 -14.08 20.66
N ASP A 253 -14.15 -13.70 20.31
CA ASP A 253 -14.43 -12.53 19.49
C ASP A 253 -15.45 -11.61 20.14
N LEU A 254 -15.42 -10.36 19.70
CA LEU A 254 -16.41 -9.37 20.10
C LEU A 254 -17.61 -9.47 19.17
N GLU A 255 -18.72 -10.03 19.67
CA GLU A 255 -19.97 -10.15 18.91
C GLU A 255 -20.68 -8.80 18.79
N LYS A 256 -20.85 -8.11 19.92
CA LYS A 256 -21.62 -6.87 19.98
C LYS A 256 -21.08 -5.90 21.02
N GLN A 257 -21.19 -4.61 20.72
CA GLN A 257 -21.08 -3.54 21.71
C GLN A 257 -22.38 -2.73 21.75
N GLU A 258 -22.93 -2.58 22.95
CA GLU A 258 -24.15 -1.83 23.18
C GLU A 258 -23.86 -0.65 24.09
N TYR A 259 -24.06 0.55 23.55
CA TYR A 259 -23.95 1.78 24.31
C TYR A 259 -25.23 2.04 25.12
N ILE A 260 -25.06 2.39 26.39
CA ILE A 260 -26.12 2.70 27.34
C ILE A 260 -26.02 4.20 27.67
N PRO A 261 -26.78 5.07 26.98
CA PRO A 261 -26.61 6.53 27.07
C PRO A 261 -26.77 7.08 28.47
N GLY A 262 -27.82 6.65 29.21
CA GLY A 262 -28.14 7.18 30.53
C GLY A 262 -27.05 6.96 31.59
N LYS A 263 -26.15 6.00 31.39
CA LYS A 263 -25.02 5.71 32.30
C LYS A 263 -23.66 6.03 31.70
N ASN A 264 -23.61 6.45 30.43
CA ASN A 264 -22.40 6.55 29.62
C ASN A 264 -21.53 5.29 29.73
N GLN A 265 -22.14 4.14 29.48
CA GLN A 265 -21.53 2.82 29.64
C GLN A 265 -21.63 2.01 28.35
N VAL A 266 -20.70 1.08 28.17
CA VAL A 266 -20.73 0.12 27.06
C VAL A 266 -20.78 -1.27 27.66
N LYS A 267 -21.81 -2.02 27.29
CA LYS A 267 -21.88 -3.45 27.54
C LYS A 267 -21.40 -4.18 26.29
N THR A 268 -20.49 -5.13 26.46
CA THR A 268 -19.99 -5.93 25.34
C THR A 268 -20.51 -7.37 25.47
N THR A 269 -20.92 -7.95 24.36
CA THR A 269 -21.17 -9.38 24.24
C THR A 269 -19.97 -10.00 23.54
N ILE A 270 -19.38 -10.98 24.21
CA ILE A 270 -18.20 -11.71 23.73
C ILE A 270 -18.72 -13.06 23.29
N ASP A 271 -18.52 -13.39 22.02
CA ASP A 271 -18.73 -14.76 21.55
C ASP A 271 -17.47 -15.56 21.89
N ALA A 272 -17.66 -16.65 22.63
CA ALA A 272 -16.57 -17.47 23.08
C ALA A 272 -16.91 -18.94 22.85
N ASP A 273 -16.21 -19.55 21.89
CA ASP A 273 -16.18 -20.99 21.72
C ASP A 273 -14.94 -21.52 22.44
N GLY A 274 -15.17 -22.30 23.50
CA GLY A 274 -14.07 -22.84 24.28
C GLY A 274 -13.27 -23.91 23.56
N GLY A 275 -13.83 -24.57 22.53
CA GLY A 275 -13.23 -25.73 21.88
C GLY A 275 -12.92 -26.90 22.85
N PRO A 276 -12.37 -28.03 22.35
CA PRO A 276 -11.94 -29.12 23.21
C PRO A 276 -10.66 -28.77 24.01
N LYS A 277 -10.35 -29.56 25.02
CA LYS A 277 -9.01 -29.56 25.63
C LYS A 277 -8.03 -30.19 24.67
N VAL A 278 -6.92 -29.52 24.42
CA VAL A 278 -5.89 -29.99 23.49
C VAL A 278 -4.64 -30.41 24.25
N LYS A 279 -4.27 -31.68 24.06
CA LYS A 279 -3.00 -32.21 24.54
C LYS A 279 -2.03 -32.32 23.38
N ILE A 280 -0.86 -31.69 23.49
CA ILE A 280 0.20 -31.79 22.49
C ILE A 280 1.24 -32.79 22.97
N THR A 281 1.49 -33.82 22.15
CA THR A 281 2.44 -34.91 22.44
C THR A 281 3.40 -35.13 21.27
N THR A 282 4.48 -35.88 21.51
CA THR A 282 5.41 -36.30 20.45
C THR A 282 5.57 -37.82 20.45
N GLU A 283 5.69 -38.38 19.26
CA GLU A 283 6.01 -39.78 19.00
C GLU A 283 7.32 -39.88 18.21
N GLY A 284 8.08 -40.96 18.39
CA GLY A 284 9.39 -41.17 17.74
C GLY A 284 10.56 -40.40 18.38
N ALA A 285 10.30 -39.27 19.05
CA ALA A 285 11.29 -38.54 19.85
C ALA A 285 10.68 -37.94 21.12
N LYS A 286 11.41 -37.99 22.25
CA LYS A 286 10.96 -37.39 23.51
C LYS A 286 11.25 -35.89 23.54
N VAL A 287 10.21 -35.06 23.58
CA VAL A 287 10.30 -33.61 23.77
C VAL A 287 9.54 -33.24 25.06
N SER A 288 10.15 -32.43 25.93
CA SER A 288 9.48 -32.03 27.18
C SER A 288 8.34 -31.04 26.92
N LYS A 289 7.32 -31.00 27.79
CA LYS A 289 6.18 -30.06 27.68
C LYS A 289 6.64 -28.60 27.50
N LYS A 290 7.64 -28.17 28.28
CA LYS A 290 8.22 -26.81 28.18
C LYS A 290 8.87 -26.55 26.81
N LYS A 291 9.52 -27.55 26.21
CA LYS A 291 10.08 -27.42 24.86
C LYS A 291 8.97 -27.41 23.80
N LEU A 292 7.95 -28.25 23.94
CA LEU A 292 6.81 -28.24 23.03
C LEU A 292 6.07 -26.89 23.05
N GLN A 293 5.83 -26.32 24.24
CA GLN A 293 5.27 -24.98 24.36
C GLN A 293 6.15 -23.88 23.75
N LYS A 294 7.48 -24.08 23.76
CA LYS A 294 8.43 -23.15 23.13
C LYS A 294 8.42 -23.25 21.60
N TYR A 295 8.34 -24.46 21.05
CA TYR A 295 8.45 -24.70 19.60
C TYR A 295 7.09 -24.75 18.88
N VAL A 296 6.00 -24.98 19.60
CA VAL A 296 4.62 -24.86 19.10
C VAL A 296 3.93 -23.74 19.89
N PRO A 297 4.35 -22.47 19.74
CA PRO A 297 3.77 -21.37 20.48
C PRO A 297 2.37 -21.06 19.91
N VAL A 298 1.34 -21.34 20.71
CA VAL A 298 0.04 -20.70 20.55
C VAL A 298 0.20 -19.30 21.12
N SER A 299 0.48 -18.33 20.23
CA SER A 299 0.74 -16.94 20.62
C SER A 299 -0.50 -16.31 21.26
N GLU A 300 -0.32 -15.13 21.88
CA GLU A 300 -1.42 -14.41 22.55
C GLU A 300 -2.55 -13.98 21.59
N ASP A 301 -2.24 -13.88 20.29
CA ASP A 301 -3.15 -13.43 19.23
C ASP A 301 -3.60 -14.57 18.28
N ASP A 302 -3.08 -15.79 18.45
CA ASP A 302 -3.33 -16.92 17.53
C ASP A 302 -4.10 -18.02 18.27
N THR A 303 -5.20 -18.50 17.71
CA THR A 303 -5.83 -19.74 18.17
C THR A 303 -5.01 -20.91 17.63
N LEU A 304 -5.08 -22.08 18.28
CA LEU A 304 -4.43 -23.26 17.74
C LEU A 304 -5.14 -23.69 16.45
N ASN A 305 -4.61 -23.22 15.33
CA ASN A 305 -5.07 -23.53 13.99
C ASN A 305 -4.00 -24.34 13.24
N ARG A 306 -4.33 -24.75 12.01
CA ARG A 306 -3.42 -25.52 11.18
C ARG A 306 -2.08 -24.81 10.91
N ASP A 307 -2.10 -23.49 10.78
CA ASP A 307 -0.89 -22.70 10.49
C ASP A 307 0.07 -22.70 11.68
N VAL A 308 -0.45 -22.60 12.92
CA VAL A 308 0.34 -22.77 14.15
C VAL A 308 0.95 -24.17 14.21
N LEU A 309 0.21 -25.21 13.82
CA LEU A 309 0.71 -26.59 13.81
C LEU A 309 1.81 -26.80 12.76
N VAL A 310 1.64 -26.25 11.56
CA VAL A 310 2.66 -26.27 10.50
C VAL A 310 3.91 -25.48 10.91
N ARG A 311 3.75 -24.35 11.60
CA ARG A 311 4.86 -23.60 12.20
C ARG A 311 5.56 -24.44 13.28
N GLY A 312 4.78 -25.18 14.08
CA GLY A 312 5.26 -26.15 15.05
C GLY A 312 6.12 -27.25 14.41
N VAL A 313 5.68 -27.80 13.27
CA VAL A 313 6.46 -28.76 12.46
C VAL A 313 7.81 -28.17 12.08
N ARG A 314 7.83 -26.96 11.51
CA ARG A 314 9.08 -26.29 11.12
C ARG A 314 10.00 -26.06 12.33
N ASN A 315 9.47 -25.52 13.42
CA ASN A 315 10.25 -25.22 14.61
C ASN A 315 10.84 -26.48 15.28
N LEU A 316 10.07 -27.57 15.32
CA LEU A 316 10.57 -28.86 15.83
C LEU A 316 11.60 -29.46 14.89
N ARG A 317 11.40 -29.39 13.56
CA ARG A 317 12.40 -29.78 12.56
C ARG A 317 13.70 -29.03 12.77
N ASP A 318 13.66 -27.70 12.86
CA ASP A 318 14.83 -26.84 13.10
C ASP A 318 15.52 -27.19 14.43
N TYR A 319 14.73 -27.47 15.48
CA TYR A 319 15.27 -27.90 16.78
C TYR A 319 16.08 -29.20 16.67
N PHE A 320 15.57 -30.20 15.95
CA PHE A 320 16.25 -31.48 15.77
C PHE A 320 17.40 -31.41 14.77
N GLN A 321 17.29 -30.62 13.69
CA GLN A 321 18.38 -30.37 12.75
C GLN A 321 19.59 -29.73 13.47
N ASN A 322 19.36 -28.76 14.35
CA ASN A 322 20.42 -28.18 15.19
C ASN A 322 21.06 -29.18 16.16
N ALA A 323 20.37 -30.28 16.49
CA ALA A 323 20.90 -31.39 17.28
C ALA A 323 21.65 -32.45 16.44
N GLY A 324 21.75 -32.27 15.12
CA GLY A 324 22.44 -33.15 14.17
C GLY A 324 21.53 -34.12 13.43
N TYR A 325 20.21 -34.02 13.55
CA TYR A 325 19.26 -34.85 12.80
C TYR A 325 18.83 -34.11 11.54
N PHE A 326 19.67 -34.12 10.50
CA PHE A 326 19.44 -33.27 9.33
C PHE A 326 18.25 -33.73 8.46
N ASP A 327 18.07 -35.05 8.35
CA ASP A 327 16.98 -35.68 7.59
C ASP A 327 15.70 -35.84 8.44
N VAL A 328 15.56 -35.06 9.51
CA VAL A 328 14.43 -35.22 10.43
C VAL A 328 13.09 -34.92 9.74
N GLY A 329 12.26 -35.94 9.65
CA GLY A 329 10.85 -35.82 9.31
C GLY A 329 10.06 -35.39 10.55
N VAL A 330 9.23 -34.37 10.40
CA VAL A 330 8.26 -33.98 11.44
C VAL A 330 6.94 -33.78 10.74
N ASP A 331 5.94 -34.52 11.21
CA ASP A 331 4.55 -34.39 10.80
C ASP A 331 3.68 -34.29 12.06
N PHE A 332 2.41 -33.95 11.90
CA PHE A 332 1.45 -33.96 13.00
C PHE A 332 0.17 -34.68 12.59
N LYS A 333 -0.46 -35.32 13.57
CA LYS A 333 -1.80 -35.90 13.44
C LYS A 333 -2.67 -35.37 14.57
N THR A 334 -3.89 -35.03 14.22
CA THR A 334 -4.95 -34.70 15.16
C THR A 334 -5.81 -35.94 15.38
N GLN A 335 -6.06 -36.27 16.64
CA GLN A 335 -6.97 -37.33 17.03
C GLN A 335 -7.97 -36.80 18.06
N GLU A 336 -9.25 -36.87 17.74
CA GLU A 336 -10.32 -36.64 18.72
C GLU A 336 -10.35 -37.82 19.70
N LEU A 337 -10.12 -37.56 20.99
CA LEU A 337 -10.21 -38.57 22.04
C LEU A 337 -11.63 -38.64 22.62
N SER A 338 -12.32 -37.50 22.68
CA SER A 338 -13.73 -37.39 23.06
C SER A 338 -14.32 -36.09 22.51
N LYS A 339 -15.62 -35.86 22.74
CA LYS A 339 -16.29 -34.59 22.40
C LYS A 339 -15.74 -33.34 23.11
N ASP A 340 -14.88 -33.48 24.12
CA ASP A 340 -14.25 -32.36 24.85
C ASP A 340 -12.72 -32.49 24.95
N GLU A 341 -12.11 -33.44 24.24
CA GLU A 341 -10.67 -33.67 24.31
C GLU A 341 -10.10 -34.12 22.97
N GLU A 342 -9.03 -33.45 22.55
CA GLU A 342 -8.29 -33.69 21.33
C GLU A 342 -6.80 -33.87 21.68
N ASN A 343 -6.14 -34.82 21.01
CA ASN A 343 -4.71 -35.02 21.13
C ASN A 343 -4.04 -34.77 19.78
N ILE A 344 -3.06 -33.86 19.79
CA ILE A 344 -2.22 -33.55 18.65
C ILE A 344 -0.87 -34.19 18.88
N THR A 345 -0.56 -35.19 18.08
CA THR A 345 0.70 -35.93 18.15
C THR A 345 1.59 -35.51 17.00
N TYR A 346 2.75 -34.94 17.33
CA TYR A 346 3.83 -34.72 16.38
C TYR A 346 4.64 -36.00 16.23
N THR A 347 4.58 -36.62 15.05
CA THR A 347 5.39 -37.80 14.72
C THR A 347 6.75 -37.33 14.21
N VAL A 348 7.81 -37.69 14.94
CA VAL A 348 9.19 -37.28 14.64
C VAL A 348 10.00 -38.49 14.19
N SER A 349 10.42 -38.45 12.93
CA SER A 349 11.32 -39.43 12.32
C SER A 349 12.73 -38.85 12.32
N LEU A 350 13.51 -39.12 13.37
CA LEU A 350 14.81 -38.48 13.59
C LEU A 350 15.83 -38.74 12.46
N GLY A 351 15.78 -39.90 11.80
CA GLY A 351 16.82 -40.30 10.87
C GLY A 351 18.17 -40.54 11.55
N GLU A 352 19.24 -40.58 10.76
CA GLU A 352 20.58 -40.73 11.31
C GLU A 352 21.08 -39.42 11.89
N ARG A 353 21.67 -39.49 13.09
CA ARG A 353 22.36 -38.35 13.67
C ARG A 353 23.72 -38.18 13.01
N GLN A 354 23.94 -37.00 12.45
CA GLN A 354 25.16 -36.66 11.73
C GLN A 354 25.75 -35.33 12.20
N LYS A 355 27.02 -35.13 11.84
CA LYS A 355 27.78 -33.91 12.07
C LYS A 355 28.41 -33.48 10.75
N LEU A 356 28.02 -32.31 10.24
CA LEU A 356 28.66 -31.71 9.08
C LEU A 356 30.04 -31.19 9.49
N VAL A 357 31.09 -31.95 9.21
CA VAL A 357 32.46 -31.61 9.65
C VAL A 357 33.19 -30.74 8.65
N ARG A 358 32.77 -30.74 7.38
CA ARG A 358 33.46 -30.01 6.31
C ARG A 358 32.51 -29.56 5.21
N VAL A 359 32.72 -28.33 4.73
CA VAL A 359 32.14 -27.81 3.49
C VAL A 359 33.30 -27.33 2.61
N SER A 360 33.51 -28.03 1.49
CA SER A 360 34.53 -27.71 0.50
C SER A 360 33.86 -27.08 -0.73
N ILE A 361 34.54 -26.14 -1.37
CA ILE A 361 34.07 -25.51 -2.61
C ILE A 361 35.19 -25.70 -3.62
N GLU A 362 34.85 -26.17 -4.82
CA GLU A 362 35.77 -26.50 -5.91
C GLU A 362 35.25 -25.90 -7.22
N GLY A 363 36.17 -25.58 -8.15
CA GLY A 363 35.84 -24.97 -9.44
C GLY A 363 35.63 -23.45 -9.41
N ASN A 364 35.69 -22.82 -8.23
CA ASN A 364 35.73 -21.36 -8.12
C ASN A 364 37.14 -20.84 -8.49
N HIS A 365 37.23 -20.06 -9.55
CA HIS A 365 38.44 -19.41 -10.03
C HIS A 365 38.33 -17.88 -9.96
N TYR A 366 37.13 -17.34 -10.18
CA TYR A 366 36.85 -15.91 -10.13
C TYR A 366 36.70 -15.40 -8.69
N PHE A 367 35.88 -16.06 -7.86
CA PHE A 367 35.71 -15.70 -6.45
C PHE A 367 36.60 -16.52 -5.53
N LYS A 368 37.05 -15.90 -4.43
CA LYS A 368 37.72 -16.65 -3.36
C LYS A 368 36.70 -17.50 -2.62
N THR A 369 37.15 -18.66 -2.15
CA THR A 369 36.32 -19.60 -1.40
C THR A 369 35.66 -18.96 -0.17
N ASP A 370 36.33 -18.05 0.52
CA ASP A 370 35.78 -17.39 1.71
C ASP A 370 34.67 -16.36 1.38
N ASP A 371 34.74 -15.73 0.20
CA ASP A 371 33.69 -14.83 -0.28
C ASP A 371 32.38 -15.59 -0.51
N ILE A 372 32.49 -16.80 -1.07
CA ILE A 372 31.35 -17.70 -1.26
C ILE A 372 30.86 -18.21 0.09
N ARG A 373 31.78 -18.74 0.92
CA ARG A 373 31.48 -19.36 2.22
C ARG A 373 30.77 -18.41 3.19
N SER A 374 31.13 -17.13 3.19
CA SER A 374 30.51 -16.13 4.07
C SER A 374 29.01 -15.90 3.79
N ARG A 375 28.55 -16.24 2.58
CA ARG A 375 27.17 -16.09 2.12
C ARG A 375 26.34 -17.38 2.22
N MET A 376 26.98 -18.49 2.58
CA MET A 376 26.32 -19.80 2.66
C MET A 376 25.55 -20.01 3.97
N PHE A 377 24.38 -20.61 3.85
CA PHE A 377 23.56 -21.17 4.90
C PHE A 377 24.13 -22.48 5.43
N LEU A 378 24.74 -23.32 4.57
CA LEU A 378 25.46 -24.51 5.02
C LEU A 378 26.70 -24.11 5.80
N GLN A 379 26.84 -24.68 7.00
CA GLN A 379 27.95 -24.32 7.90
C GLN A 379 28.52 -25.58 8.57
N PRO A 380 29.85 -25.79 8.51
CA PRO A 380 30.47 -26.89 9.22
C PRO A 380 30.35 -26.70 10.73
N ALA A 381 30.53 -27.79 11.46
CA ALA A 381 30.41 -27.83 12.90
C ALA A 381 31.45 -26.94 13.58
N GLY A 382 30.98 -26.02 14.42
CA GLY A 382 31.82 -25.12 15.21
C GLY A 382 32.05 -25.61 16.64
N PHE A 383 33.05 -25.03 17.30
CA PHE A 383 33.39 -25.36 18.69
C PHE A 383 32.38 -24.78 19.71
N ILE A 384 31.90 -23.55 19.48
CA ILE A 384 31.01 -22.81 20.41
C ILE A 384 29.56 -22.79 19.91
N ARG A 385 29.35 -22.38 18.66
CA ARG A 385 28.04 -22.35 18.00
C ARG A 385 27.98 -23.45 16.93
N LEU A 386 26.78 -23.98 16.69
CA LEU A 386 26.52 -25.03 15.68
C LEU A 386 27.40 -26.27 15.88
N ARG A 387 27.31 -26.91 17.05
CA ARG A 387 28.15 -28.07 17.41
C ARG A 387 28.07 -29.26 16.43
N HIS A 388 26.98 -29.35 15.65
CA HIS A 388 26.79 -30.38 14.62
C HIS A 388 26.93 -29.83 13.19
N GLY A 389 27.07 -28.52 13.03
CA GLY A 389 26.92 -27.85 11.74
C GLY A 389 25.46 -27.64 11.35
N ARG A 390 25.25 -27.05 10.17
CA ARG A 390 23.94 -26.75 9.59
C ARG A 390 23.86 -27.36 8.21
N PHE A 391 22.95 -28.31 8.03
CA PHE A 391 22.73 -29.01 6.78
C PHE A 391 21.24 -29.29 6.58
N SER A 392 20.75 -29.06 5.35
CA SER A 392 19.47 -29.53 4.84
C SER A 392 19.45 -29.35 3.32
N GLU A 393 18.65 -30.12 2.60
CA GLU A 393 18.43 -29.93 1.15
C GLU A 393 17.90 -28.52 0.83
N GLY A 394 17.09 -27.93 1.73
CA GLY A 394 16.61 -26.56 1.58
C GLY A 394 17.74 -25.52 1.66
N PHE A 395 18.75 -25.74 2.51
CA PHE A 395 19.93 -24.88 2.57
C PHE A 395 20.82 -25.08 1.34
N GLU A 396 20.95 -26.30 0.82
CA GLU A 396 21.64 -26.53 -0.47
C GLU A 396 20.97 -25.72 -1.60
N SER A 397 19.63 -25.72 -1.67
CA SER A 397 18.91 -24.93 -2.67
C SER A 397 19.11 -23.42 -2.47
N SER A 398 19.01 -22.93 -1.24
CA SER A 398 19.22 -21.50 -0.95
C SER A 398 20.66 -21.05 -1.23
N ASP A 399 21.64 -21.91 -0.92
CA ASP A 399 23.05 -21.66 -1.25
C ASP A 399 23.27 -21.70 -2.76
N LYS A 400 22.65 -22.65 -3.47
CA LYS A 400 22.68 -22.70 -4.93
C LYS A 400 22.18 -21.40 -5.53
N ASP A 401 21.04 -20.89 -5.08
CA ASP A 401 20.46 -19.65 -5.59
C ASP A 401 21.33 -18.44 -5.25
N ALA A 402 21.83 -18.34 -4.02
CA ALA A 402 22.68 -17.23 -3.57
C ALA A 402 24.02 -17.18 -4.33
N ILE A 403 24.66 -18.33 -4.52
CA ILE A 403 25.91 -18.42 -5.27
C ILE A 403 25.65 -18.18 -6.76
N THR A 404 24.56 -18.72 -7.33
CA THR A 404 24.15 -18.45 -8.72
C THR A 404 23.96 -16.95 -8.94
N ALA A 405 23.25 -16.26 -8.04
CA ALA A 405 23.06 -14.82 -8.11
C ALA A 405 24.40 -14.06 -8.05
N LEU A 406 25.30 -14.42 -7.13
CA LEU A 406 26.64 -13.82 -7.02
C LEU A 406 27.43 -13.89 -8.33
N TYR A 407 27.41 -15.04 -9.00
CA TYR A 407 28.08 -15.24 -10.30
C TYR A 407 27.36 -14.54 -11.44
N GLN A 408 26.02 -14.61 -11.51
CA GLN A 408 25.22 -13.93 -12.52
C GLN A 408 25.34 -12.40 -12.45
N ASP A 409 25.46 -11.84 -11.24
CA ASP A 409 25.74 -10.42 -11.01
C ASP A 409 27.16 -10.01 -11.45
N ASN A 410 28.02 -10.97 -11.79
CA ASN A 410 29.38 -10.76 -12.27
C ASN A 410 29.58 -11.34 -13.68
N GLY A 411 28.51 -11.44 -14.47
CA GLY A 411 28.56 -11.80 -15.89
C GLY A 411 28.51 -13.29 -16.19
N PHE A 412 28.51 -14.19 -15.20
CA PHE A 412 28.49 -15.63 -15.44
C PHE A 412 27.06 -16.17 -15.55
N GLN A 413 26.46 -16.01 -16.74
CA GLN A 413 25.05 -16.38 -16.96
C GLN A 413 24.82 -17.91 -16.98
N ASP A 414 25.83 -18.66 -17.43
CA ASP A 414 25.76 -20.11 -17.60
C ASP A 414 26.33 -20.89 -16.40
N VAL A 415 26.49 -20.23 -15.24
CA VAL A 415 27.04 -20.86 -14.04
C VAL A 415 26.20 -22.07 -13.62
N LYS A 416 26.87 -23.19 -13.34
CA LYS A 416 26.24 -24.40 -12.81
C LYS A 416 26.85 -24.76 -11.47
N ILE A 417 25.98 -25.10 -10.53
CA ILE A 417 26.37 -25.39 -9.15
C ILE A 417 25.75 -26.73 -8.76
N ALA A 418 26.59 -27.65 -8.32
CA ALA A 418 26.22 -28.97 -7.83
C ALA A 418 26.69 -29.18 -6.39
N PHE A 419 25.83 -29.75 -5.56
CA PHE A 419 26.14 -30.11 -4.17
C PHE A 419 26.27 -31.63 -4.08
N ASN A 420 27.41 -32.09 -3.57
CA ASN A 420 27.73 -33.51 -3.40
C ASN A 420 27.89 -33.83 -1.90
N PRO A 421 26.80 -34.18 -1.19
CA PRO A 421 26.88 -34.59 0.20
C PRO A 421 27.47 -36.01 0.35
N MET A 422 28.54 -36.12 1.13
CA MET A 422 29.23 -37.37 1.44
C MET A 422 28.99 -37.77 2.90
N ARG A 423 28.26 -38.86 3.12
CA ARG A 423 28.06 -39.46 4.45
C ARG A 423 29.24 -40.37 4.81
N ASN A 424 29.45 -40.58 6.11
CA ASN A 424 30.57 -41.35 6.66
C ASN A 424 31.93 -40.85 6.15
N TYR A 425 32.10 -39.53 6.17
CA TYR A 425 33.29 -38.87 5.63
C TYR A 425 34.57 -39.45 6.26
N GLN A 426 35.54 -39.81 5.42
CA GLN A 426 36.79 -40.49 5.81
C GLN A 426 36.57 -41.78 6.63
N GLY A 427 35.47 -42.50 6.38
CA GLY A 427 35.12 -43.75 7.07
C GLY A 427 34.60 -43.56 8.49
N LYS A 428 34.43 -42.32 8.98
CA LYS A 428 33.91 -42.04 10.32
C LYS A 428 32.39 -42.00 10.32
N LYS A 429 31.77 -42.97 10.99
CA LYS A 429 30.32 -43.08 11.10
C LYS A 429 29.72 -41.82 11.73
N GLY A 430 28.70 -41.25 11.09
CA GLY A 430 28.00 -40.06 11.58
C GLY A 430 28.71 -38.72 11.30
N GLU A 431 29.85 -38.72 10.62
CA GLU A 431 30.42 -37.51 10.04
C GLU A 431 30.02 -37.36 8.58
N MET A 432 29.70 -36.16 8.15
CA MET A 432 29.41 -35.84 6.76
C MET A 432 30.22 -34.64 6.27
N ALA A 433 30.49 -34.61 4.98
CA ALA A 433 31.06 -33.47 4.29
C ALA A 433 30.21 -33.11 3.08
N VAL A 434 30.23 -31.85 2.67
CA VAL A 434 29.59 -31.40 1.42
C VAL A 434 30.65 -30.79 0.53
N THR A 435 30.74 -31.26 -0.71
CA THR A 435 31.56 -30.64 -1.74
C THR A 435 30.64 -29.89 -2.71
N VAL A 436 30.84 -28.58 -2.82
CA VAL A 436 30.14 -27.73 -3.78
C VAL A 436 31.02 -27.59 -5.01
N THR A 437 30.56 -28.09 -6.15
CA THR A 437 31.26 -27.98 -7.45
C THR A 437 30.63 -26.85 -8.24
N ILE A 438 31.46 -25.90 -8.68
CA ILE A 438 31.04 -24.73 -9.46
C ILE A 438 31.67 -24.82 -10.84
N GLU A 439 30.84 -24.88 -11.88
CA GLU A 439 31.25 -24.63 -13.25
C GLU A 439 30.88 -23.19 -13.58
N GLU A 440 31.85 -22.27 -13.54
CA GLU A 440 31.59 -20.83 -13.69
C GLU A 440 30.97 -20.48 -15.06
N GLY A 441 31.37 -21.21 -16.11
CA GLY A 441 30.98 -20.89 -17.48
C GLY A 441 31.73 -19.69 -18.04
N ALA A 442 31.27 -19.15 -19.16
CA ALA A 442 31.85 -17.96 -19.75
C ALA A 442 31.38 -16.69 -19.01
N GLN A 443 32.29 -15.75 -18.78
CA GLN A 443 31.94 -14.43 -18.30
C GLN A 443 31.48 -13.55 -19.47
N TYR A 444 30.21 -13.17 -19.47
CA TYR A 444 29.65 -12.24 -20.45
C TYR A 444 29.96 -10.79 -20.06
N LYS A 445 30.54 -10.05 -21.00
CA LYS A 445 30.84 -8.62 -20.85
C LYS A 445 29.95 -7.79 -21.77
N VAL A 446 29.69 -6.56 -21.35
CA VAL A 446 28.94 -5.60 -22.17
C VAL A 446 29.85 -5.09 -23.30
N ALA A 447 29.60 -5.49 -24.55
CA ALA A 447 30.34 -4.98 -25.72
C ALA A 447 29.87 -3.59 -26.15
N ALA A 448 28.56 -3.33 -26.04
CA ALA A 448 27.99 -2.03 -26.32
C ALA A 448 26.78 -1.78 -25.40
N LEU A 449 26.66 -0.54 -24.92
CA LEU A 449 25.49 -0.04 -24.22
C LEU A 449 24.79 1.00 -25.08
N GLN A 450 23.58 0.67 -25.52
CA GLN A 450 22.72 1.56 -26.29
C GLN A 450 21.58 2.05 -25.41
N VAL A 451 21.43 3.36 -25.30
CA VAL A 451 20.28 3.99 -24.64
C VAL A 451 19.47 4.71 -25.69
N ASN A 452 18.22 4.26 -25.88
CA ASN A 452 17.22 4.82 -26.78
C ASN A 452 16.23 5.68 -25.99
N GLY A 453 15.66 6.70 -26.64
CA GLY A 453 14.71 7.63 -26.01
C GLY A 453 15.34 8.73 -25.16
N VAL A 454 16.64 9.00 -25.37
CA VAL A 454 17.42 10.04 -24.71
C VAL A 454 18.03 10.96 -25.76
N ASP A 455 18.01 12.28 -25.51
CA ASP A 455 18.57 13.28 -26.42
C ASP A 455 20.10 13.18 -26.57
N GLY A 456 20.59 13.44 -27.78
CA GLY A 456 22.01 13.35 -28.16
C GLY A 456 23.02 14.08 -27.25
N PRO A 457 22.82 15.36 -26.88
CA PRO A 457 23.78 16.10 -26.04
C PRO A 457 23.90 15.56 -24.61
N ASP A 458 22.81 15.02 -24.04
CA ASP A 458 22.79 14.46 -22.68
C ASP A 458 23.29 13.01 -22.61
N ARG A 459 23.29 12.31 -23.75
CA ARG A 459 23.62 10.89 -23.83
C ARG A 459 24.98 10.55 -23.24
N SER A 460 26.01 11.36 -23.51
CA SER A 460 27.37 11.11 -23.00
C SER A 460 27.47 11.22 -21.48
N GLN A 461 26.78 12.20 -20.89
CA GLN A 461 26.73 12.39 -19.44
C GLN A 461 25.95 11.27 -18.76
N ILE A 462 24.84 10.85 -19.36
CA ILE A 462 24.02 9.74 -18.86
C ILE A 462 24.83 8.46 -18.85
N LEU A 463 25.47 8.11 -19.98
CA LEU A 463 26.31 6.91 -20.07
C LEU A 463 27.43 6.89 -19.02
N SER A 464 28.00 8.04 -18.66
CA SER A 464 29.06 8.11 -17.64
C SER A 464 28.60 7.86 -16.20
N ARG A 465 27.28 7.90 -15.94
CA ARG A 465 26.68 7.70 -14.61
C ARG A 465 25.99 6.36 -14.43
N LEU A 466 25.82 5.60 -15.51
CA LEU A 466 25.28 4.25 -15.44
C LEU A 466 26.28 3.31 -14.77
N ALA A 467 25.76 2.42 -13.94
CA ALA A 467 26.51 1.31 -13.34
C ALA A 467 26.92 0.27 -14.40
N SER A 468 26.13 0.10 -15.47
CA SER A 468 26.53 -0.72 -16.61
C SER A 468 27.45 0.06 -17.54
N ALA A 469 28.61 -0.50 -17.87
CA ALA A 469 29.59 0.13 -18.74
C ALA A 469 30.19 -0.87 -19.75
N VAL A 470 30.70 -0.36 -20.87
CA VAL A 470 31.37 -1.17 -21.88
C VAL A 470 32.63 -1.81 -21.30
N GLY A 471 32.80 -3.10 -21.52
CA GLY A 471 33.91 -3.91 -21.00
C GLY A 471 33.68 -4.49 -19.60
N GLU A 472 32.69 -3.99 -18.87
CA GLU A 472 32.33 -4.52 -17.54
C GLU A 472 31.50 -5.81 -17.67
N PRO A 473 31.52 -6.67 -16.64
CA PRO A 473 30.66 -7.84 -16.60
C PRO A 473 29.18 -7.45 -16.61
N PHE A 474 28.38 -8.20 -17.36
CA PHE A 474 26.93 -8.01 -17.36
C PHE A 474 26.33 -8.34 -15.99
N SER A 475 25.46 -7.46 -15.48
CA SER A 475 24.80 -7.64 -14.19
C SER A 475 23.36 -7.14 -14.26
N LYS A 476 22.39 -8.00 -13.92
CA LYS A 476 20.98 -7.59 -13.80
C LYS A 476 20.78 -6.59 -12.67
N THR A 477 21.60 -6.67 -11.63
CA THR A 477 21.61 -5.69 -10.54
C THR A 477 22.02 -4.31 -11.05
N ASN A 478 23.05 -4.21 -11.89
CA ASN A 478 23.43 -2.94 -12.51
C ASN A 478 22.33 -2.39 -13.43
N VAL A 479 21.66 -3.26 -14.21
CA VAL A 479 20.50 -2.84 -15.03
C VAL A 479 19.37 -2.24 -14.16
N ALA A 480 19.10 -2.83 -13.00
CA ALA A 480 18.08 -2.30 -12.08
C ALA A 480 18.48 -0.94 -11.50
N LEU A 481 19.75 -0.75 -11.13
CA LEU A 481 20.28 0.53 -10.68
C LEU A 481 20.22 1.60 -11.78
N ASP A 482 20.57 1.22 -13.01
CA ASP A 482 20.50 2.08 -14.19
C ASP A 482 19.07 2.51 -14.51
N ARG A 483 18.12 1.56 -14.45
CA ARG A 483 16.68 1.85 -14.57
C ARG A 483 16.27 2.91 -13.56
N ASP A 484 16.56 2.68 -12.28
CA ASP A 484 16.12 3.57 -11.20
C ASP A 484 16.74 4.97 -11.36
N TYR A 485 18.00 5.04 -11.76
CA TYR A 485 18.68 6.30 -12.10
C TYR A 485 18.00 7.02 -13.28
N LEU A 486 17.74 6.32 -14.39
CA LEU A 486 17.11 6.91 -15.58
C LEU A 486 15.68 7.37 -15.29
N LEU A 487 14.86 6.54 -14.64
CA LEU A 487 13.49 6.90 -14.26
C LEU A 487 13.50 8.15 -13.37
N THR A 488 14.36 8.19 -12.36
CA THR A 488 14.49 9.36 -11.46
C THR A 488 14.92 10.62 -12.22
N MET A 489 15.88 10.50 -13.13
CA MET A 489 16.36 11.62 -13.95
C MET A 489 15.24 12.19 -14.83
N PHE A 490 14.47 11.35 -15.51
CA PHE A 490 13.34 11.79 -16.34
C PHE A 490 12.21 12.38 -15.48
N GLN A 491 11.88 11.78 -14.34
CA GLN A 491 10.92 12.32 -13.38
C GLN A 491 11.35 13.69 -12.85
N SER A 492 12.65 13.94 -12.64
CA SER A 492 13.14 15.28 -12.26
C SER A 492 13.07 16.32 -13.39
N LYS A 493 12.95 15.86 -14.64
CA LYS A 493 12.79 16.72 -15.82
C LYS A 493 11.32 16.94 -16.21
N GLY A 494 10.36 16.55 -15.36
CA GLY A 494 8.94 16.72 -15.65
C GLY A 494 8.28 15.55 -16.37
N TYR A 495 8.90 14.37 -16.44
CA TYR A 495 8.31 13.18 -17.09
C TYR A 495 7.83 12.16 -16.04
N PRO A 496 6.65 12.34 -15.42
CA PRO A 496 6.17 11.45 -14.37
C PRO A 496 5.82 10.05 -14.88
N ASP A 497 5.36 9.95 -16.14
CA ASP A 497 4.90 8.70 -16.77
C ASP A 497 6.01 7.96 -17.52
N VAL A 498 7.28 8.30 -17.25
CA VAL A 498 8.41 7.66 -17.92
C VAL A 498 8.41 6.14 -17.67
N SER A 499 8.61 5.37 -18.73
CA SER A 499 8.80 3.92 -18.66
C SER A 499 10.19 3.51 -19.12
N PHE A 500 10.64 2.35 -18.63
CA PHE A 500 11.94 1.77 -18.95
C PHE A 500 11.78 0.29 -19.29
N ASP A 501 12.31 -0.09 -20.43
CA ASP A 501 12.45 -1.47 -20.88
C ASP A 501 13.90 -1.73 -21.29
N TRP A 502 14.32 -3.01 -21.23
CA TRP A 502 15.64 -3.41 -21.69
C TRP A 502 15.62 -4.80 -22.32
N HIS A 503 16.59 -5.05 -23.20
CA HIS A 503 16.84 -6.38 -23.75
C HIS A 503 18.34 -6.54 -24.07
N MET A 504 18.76 -7.80 -24.25
CA MET A 504 20.12 -8.16 -24.64
C MET A 504 20.11 -8.74 -26.04
N ALA A 505 21.14 -8.40 -26.82
CA ALA A 505 21.41 -9.04 -28.10
C ALA A 505 22.83 -9.64 -28.09
N PRO A 506 23.08 -10.79 -28.75
CA PRO A 506 24.42 -11.31 -28.93
C PRO A 506 25.34 -10.27 -29.63
N ALA A 507 26.60 -10.18 -29.19
CA ALA A 507 27.60 -9.36 -29.86
C ALA A 507 28.47 -10.20 -30.83
N ASN A 508 29.54 -9.60 -31.33
CA ASN A 508 30.43 -10.24 -32.33
C ASN A 508 31.20 -11.44 -31.78
N THR A 509 31.43 -11.49 -30.45
CA THR A 509 32.08 -12.62 -29.79
C THR A 509 31.07 -13.42 -28.96
N ARG A 510 31.38 -14.69 -28.69
CA ARG A 510 30.49 -15.60 -27.92
C ARG A 510 30.33 -15.22 -26.45
N THR A 511 31.17 -14.33 -25.92
CA THR A 511 31.20 -13.94 -24.50
C THR A 511 30.94 -12.44 -24.32
N GLU A 512 30.35 -11.81 -25.32
CA GLU A 512 29.97 -10.41 -25.28
C GLU A 512 28.51 -10.25 -25.66
N LEU A 513 27.88 -9.25 -25.05
CA LEU A 513 26.49 -8.91 -25.32
C LEU A 513 26.32 -7.40 -25.52
N ASN A 514 25.35 -7.06 -26.35
CA ASN A 514 24.89 -5.69 -26.53
C ASN A 514 23.69 -5.48 -25.62
N LEU A 515 23.79 -4.47 -24.76
CA LEU A 515 22.73 -4.10 -23.82
C LEU A 515 21.97 -2.90 -24.39
N ILE A 516 20.65 -3.05 -24.53
CA ILE A 516 19.81 -2.04 -25.17
C ILE A 516 18.75 -1.60 -24.18
N TYR A 517 18.84 -0.34 -23.73
CA TYR A 517 17.86 0.34 -22.90
C TYR A 517 16.91 1.15 -23.77
N SER A 518 15.62 1.03 -23.51
CA SER A 518 14.55 1.78 -24.17
C SER A 518 13.80 2.58 -23.13
N VAL A 519 13.97 3.90 -23.14
CA VAL A 519 13.26 4.82 -22.26
C VAL A 519 12.16 5.49 -23.06
N ILE A 520 10.93 5.49 -22.53
CA ILE A 520 9.80 6.19 -23.13
C ILE A 520 9.41 7.31 -22.16
N PRO A 521 9.77 8.57 -22.42
CA PRO A 521 9.55 9.66 -21.47
C PRO A 521 8.07 9.92 -21.12
N GLY A 522 7.15 9.66 -22.05
CA GLY A 522 5.74 10.04 -21.88
C GLY A 522 5.53 11.54 -22.04
N LYS A 523 4.43 12.08 -21.48
CA LYS A 523 4.14 13.51 -21.53
C LYS A 523 4.97 14.27 -20.50
N GLN A 524 5.60 15.37 -20.92
CA GLN A 524 6.24 16.30 -20.00
C GLN A 524 5.17 17.16 -19.31
N ARG A 525 5.27 17.33 -18.00
CA ARG A 525 4.39 18.15 -17.18
C ARG A 525 5.18 19.29 -16.55
N PHE A 526 4.53 20.44 -16.49
CA PHE A 526 5.09 21.67 -15.95
C PHE A 526 4.27 22.13 -14.76
N ILE A 527 4.94 22.83 -13.84
CA ILE A 527 4.31 23.41 -12.67
C ILE A 527 3.59 24.66 -13.15
N ARG A 528 2.26 24.66 -13.15
CA ARG A 528 1.48 25.87 -13.44
C ARG A 528 1.67 26.91 -12.33
N GLU A 529 1.53 26.46 -11.08
CA GLU A 529 1.62 27.31 -9.90
C GLU A 529 2.01 26.46 -8.68
N VAL A 530 2.62 27.09 -7.67
CA VAL A 530 2.89 26.47 -6.36
C VAL A 530 1.99 27.10 -5.31
N LEU A 531 0.99 26.36 -4.87
CA LEU A 531 0.05 26.79 -3.84
C LEU A 531 0.63 26.57 -2.45
N ILE A 532 0.61 27.61 -1.62
CA ILE A 532 1.06 27.55 -0.23
C ILE A 532 -0.10 27.96 0.67
N THR A 533 -0.70 26.97 1.31
CA THR A 533 -1.85 27.16 2.20
C THR A 533 -1.49 26.79 3.65
N GLY A 534 -2.35 27.18 4.60
CA GLY A 534 -2.15 26.86 6.03
C GLY A 534 -1.21 27.83 6.80
N VAL A 535 -0.66 28.86 6.15
CA VAL A 535 0.23 29.85 6.78
C VAL A 535 -0.56 30.90 7.56
N ARG A 536 -1.03 30.56 8.77
CA ARG A 536 -1.84 31.48 9.60
C ARG A 536 -1.08 32.22 10.69
N ARG A 537 -0.03 31.59 11.25
CA ARG A 537 0.75 32.09 12.40
C ARG A 537 2.22 32.36 12.08
N THR A 538 2.68 31.90 10.93
CA THR A 538 4.04 32.08 10.42
C THR A 538 4.01 33.11 9.28
N SER A 539 5.16 33.64 8.89
CA SER A 539 5.28 34.59 7.77
C SER A 539 5.83 33.91 6.53
N HIS A 540 5.32 34.30 5.35
CA HIS A 540 5.88 33.95 4.05
C HIS A 540 7.39 34.21 3.95
N ARG A 541 7.91 35.28 4.60
CA ARG A 541 9.34 35.58 4.63
C ARG A 541 10.22 34.44 5.16
N LEU A 542 9.67 33.57 6.01
CA LEU A 542 10.36 32.40 6.55
C LEU A 542 10.18 31.14 5.66
N ILE A 543 9.17 31.12 4.80
CA ILE A 543 8.79 29.99 3.95
C ILE A 543 9.40 30.12 2.56
N ASP A 544 9.22 31.30 1.94
CA ASP A 544 9.59 31.58 0.56
C ASP A 544 11.04 31.18 0.22
N PRO A 545 12.06 31.40 1.10
CA PRO A 545 13.44 30.97 0.82
C PRO A 545 13.61 29.44 0.68
N HIS A 546 12.65 28.65 1.16
CA HIS A 546 12.65 27.19 1.12
C HIS A 546 11.75 26.61 0.03
N VAL A 547 10.99 27.46 -0.67
CA VAL A 547 10.15 27.06 -1.81
C VAL A 547 11.02 27.03 -3.05
N THR A 548 11.49 25.85 -3.42
CA THR A 548 12.47 25.69 -4.51
C THR A 548 11.83 25.52 -5.89
N LEU A 549 10.57 25.13 -5.94
CA LEU A 549 9.80 24.93 -7.18
C LEU A 549 9.12 26.22 -7.61
N LYS A 550 9.07 26.49 -8.92
CA LYS A 550 8.42 27.69 -9.48
C LYS A 550 7.47 27.37 -10.62
N ALA A 551 6.52 28.29 -10.84
CA ALA A 551 5.66 28.29 -12.02
C ALA A 551 6.50 28.30 -13.32
N GLY A 552 6.08 27.51 -14.30
CA GLY A 552 6.73 27.30 -15.59
C GLY A 552 7.90 26.30 -15.57
N GLU A 553 8.37 25.84 -14.41
CA GLU A 553 9.43 24.82 -14.34
C GLU A 553 8.86 23.42 -14.57
N PRO A 554 9.64 22.46 -15.10
CA PRO A 554 9.22 21.07 -15.19
C PRO A 554 8.90 20.49 -13.80
N LEU A 555 7.91 19.61 -13.72
CA LEU A 555 7.51 18.96 -12.48
C LEU A 555 8.60 18.02 -11.96
N ASP A 556 9.38 18.44 -10.97
CA ASP A 556 10.42 17.62 -10.34
C ASP A 556 9.96 17.00 -9.02
N TRP A 557 9.69 15.70 -9.05
CA TRP A 557 9.27 14.90 -7.89
C TRP A 557 10.34 14.84 -6.80
N THR A 558 11.63 14.86 -7.16
CA THR A 558 12.74 14.84 -6.21
C THR A 558 12.84 16.18 -5.49
N ALA A 559 12.64 17.28 -6.22
CA ALA A 559 12.58 18.62 -5.64
C ALA A 559 11.35 18.79 -4.73
N MET A 560 10.18 18.24 -5.09
CA MET A 560 8.99 18.22 -4.22
C MET A 560 9.29 17.59 -2.84
N GLY A 561 9.82 16.36 -2.83
CA GLY A 561 10.16 15.67 -1.58
C GLY A 561 11.26 16.38 -0.77
N SER A 562 12.22 16.99 -1.46
CA SER A 562 13.27 17.81 -0.84
C SER A 562 12.72 19.09 -0.22
N MET A 563 11.82 19.78 -0.92
CA MET A 563 11.13 20.99 -0.46
C MET A 563 10.27 20.70 0.78
N GLN A 564 9.47 19.62 0.75
CA GLN A 564 8.69 19.17 1.90
C GLN A 564 9.58 18.94 3.14
N ARG A 565 10.70 18.22 2.97
CA ARG A 565 11.64 17.94 4.07
C ARG A 565 12.29 19.21 4.61
N ARG A 566 12.68 20.16 3.74
CA ARG A 566 13.25 21.46 4.15
C ARG A 566 12.25 22.25 4.98
N LEU A 567 11.01 22.34 4.54
CA LEU A 567 9.94 23.04 5.26
C LEU A 567 9.67 22.39 6.62
N TYR A 568 9.58 21.05 6.67
CA TYR A 568 9.40 20.33 7.93
C TYR A 568 10.55 20.57 8.91
N ASN A 569 11.79 20.57 8.42
CA ASN A 569 12.99 20.80 9.22
C ASN A 569 13.11 22.21 9.82
N LEU A 570 12.28 23.18 9.41
CA LEU A 570 12.22 24.49 10.06
C LEU A 570 11.71 24.40 11.51
N GLY A 571 11.01 23.32 11.85
CA GLY A 571 10.50 23.08 13.21
C GLY A 571 9.37 24.03 13.63
N VAL A 572 8.87 24.87 12.72
CA VAL A 572 7.75 25.80 12.96
C VAL A 572 6.38 25.24 12.53
N PHE A 573 6.36 24.07 11.90
CA PHE A 573 5.15 23.40 11.41
C PHE A 573 4.97 22.03 12.08
N ASP A 574 3.75 21.75 12.53
CA ASP A 574 3.41 20.43 13.07
C ASP A 574 3.34 19.35 11.97
N LYS A 575 3.00 19.77 10.74
CA LYS A 575 2.87 18.91 9.56
C LYS A 575 3.15 19.71 8.29
N VAL A 576 3.80 19.08 7.30
CA VAL A 576 3.97 19.62 5.94
C VAL A 576 3.61 18.50 4.97
N ASP A 577 2.55 18.72 4.19
CA ASP A 577 2.11 17.84 3.12
C ASP A 577 2.27 18.55 1.78
N MET A 578 2.44 17.77 0.71
CA MET A 578 2.53 18.28 -0.65
C MET A 578 1.83 17.31 -1.58
N ALA A 579 1.05 17.83 -2.51
CA ALA A 579 0.35 17.04 -3.50
C ALA A 579 0.31 17.77 -4.83
N ILE A 580 0.15 17.00 -5.90
CA ILE A 580 -0.12 17.55 -7.23
C ILE A 580 -1.63 17.70 -7.34
N GLN A 581 -2.08 18.91 -7.62
CA GLN A 581 -3.46 19.18 -7.97
C GLN A 581 -3.62 19.17 -9.48
N ASN A 582 -4.68 18.54 -9.99
CA ASN A 582 -5.01 18.49 -11.41
C ASN A 582 -3.84 18.03 -12.32
N PRO A 583 -3.33 16.80 -12.15
CA PRO A 583 -2.16 16.31 -12.88
C PRO A 583 -2.35 16.18 -14.41
N ASP A 584 -3.60 16.17 -14.88
CA ASP A 584 -3.98 15.93 -16.27
C ASP A 584 -4.51 17.19 -16.98
N GLY A 585 -4.49 18.34 -16.29
CA GLY A 585 -4.93 19.62 -16.84
C GLY A 585 -3.94 20.22 -17.84
N ASP A 586 -4.39 20.35 -19.08
CA ASP A 586 -3.74 21.06 -20.19
C ASP A 586 -4.27 22.50 -20.26
N THR A 587 -3.69 23.43 -19.49
CA THR A 587 -3.82 24.88 -19.73
C THR A 587 -2.44 25.43 -20.09
N GLU A 588 -2.26 25.87 -21.34
CA GLU A 588 -1.03 26.54 -21.82
C GLU A 588 -0.66 27.80 -21.01
#